data_AF-A0A7Y5M0G6-F1
#
_entry.id   AF-A0A7Y5M0G6-F1
#
_cell.length_a   1.000
_cell.length_b   1.000
_cell.length_c   1.000
_cell.angle_alpha   90.00
_cell.angle_beta   90.00
_cell.angle_gamma   90.00
#
_symmetry.space_group_name_H-M   'P 1'
#
loop_
_entity.id
_entity.type
_entity.pdbx_description
1 polymer ?
#
loop_
_entity_poly.entity_id
_entity_poly.type
_entity_poly.pdbx_seq_one_letter_code
_entity_poly.pdbx_strand_id
1 'polypeptide(L)'
;MAARASSPHDTPAMQQFARAKREHPDCLVFFRMGDFYELFYEDAKEASRLLGITLTTRTKDPPIPMAGVPVRAVDGYLQRLLAMGRRVAVCEQMQD
;
A
#
# COMPACT_ATOMS: atom_id res chain seq x y z
N MET A 1 0.97 17.18 -28.83
CA MET A 1 1.29 17.66 -27.47
C MET A 1 1.76 16.47 -26.65
N ALA A 2 3.01 16.46 -26.20
CA ALA A 2 3.60 15.35 -25.46
C ALA A 2 2.90 15.18 -24.10
N ALA A 3 2.38 13.99 -23.82
CA ALA A 3 1.94 13.62 -22.48
C ALA A 3 3.13 13.80 -21.54
N ARG A 4 3.03 14.77 -20.62
CA ARG A 4 4.01 14.93 -19.53
C ARG A 4 4.08 13.58 -18.84
N ALA A 5 5.26 12.97 -18.81
CA ALA A 5 5.49 11.78 -18.02
C ALA A 5 5.17 12.15 -16.56
N SER A 6 3.99 11.76 -16.09
CA SER A 6 3.56 11.96 -14.72
C SER A 6 4.63 11.36 -13.82
N SER A 7 5.13 12.12 -12.85
CA SER A 7 6.07 11.61 -11.87
C SER A 7 5.54 10.29 -11.28
N PRO A 8 6.38 9.32 -10.88
CA PRO A 8 5.91 8.05 -10.35
C PRO A 8 4.94 8.19 -9.15
N HIS A 9 5.00 9.34 -8.47
CA HIS A 9 4.09 9.78 -7.41
C HIS A 9 2.69 10.18 -7.89
N ASP A 10 2.55 10.62 -9.14
CA ASP A 10 1.33 11.20 -9.70
C ASP A 10 0.53 10.19 -10.55
N THR A 11 0.83 8.89 -10.42
CA THR A 11 -0.02 7.88 -11.04
C THR A 11 -1.42 7.93 -10.40
N PRO A 12 -2.50 7.69 -11.16
CA PRO A 12 -3.87 7.68 -10.61
C PRO A 12 -4.01 6.76 -9.39
N ALA A 13 -3.32 5.62 -9.38
CA ALA A 13 -3.26 4.71 -8.25
C ALA A 13 -2.64 5.34 -6.99
N MET A 14 -1.55 6.10 -7.13
CA MET A 14 -0.91 6.79 -5.99
C MET A 14 -1.73 7.95 -5.45
N GLN A 15 -2.48 8.64 -6.32
CA GLN A 15 -3.43 9.66 -5.89
C GLN A 15 -4.59 9.05 -5.09
N GLN A 16 -5.12 7.91 -5.54
CA GLN A 16 -6.15 7.15 -4.81
C GLN A 16 -5.63 6.64 -3.46
N PHE A 17 -4.43 6.06 -3.43
CA PHE A 17 -3.78 5.67 -2.19
C PHE A 17 -3.62 6.85 -1.23
N ALA A 18 -3.11 7.98 -1.70
CA ALA A 18 -2.93 9.18 -0.88
C ALA A 18 -4.27 9.76 -0.39
N ARG A 19 -5.36 9.61 -1.15
CA ARG A 19 -6.71 9.95 -0.69
C ARG A 19 -7.16 9.01 0.43
N ALA A 20 -7.06 7.70 0.24
CA ALA A 20 -7.42 6.71 1.26
C ALA A 20 -6.61 6.90 2.55
N LYS A 21 -5.31 7.19 2.44
CA LYS A 21 -4.46 7.46 3.60
C LYS A 21 -4.85 8.75 4.34
N ARG A 22 -5.31 9.79 3.63
CA ARG A 22 -5.83 11.01 4.27
C ARG A 22 -7.16 10.78 4.99
N GLU A 23 -8.00 9.91 4.47
CA GLU A 23 -9.27 9.51 5.13
C GLU A 23 -9.00 8.59 6.34
N HIS A 24 -7.90 7.85 6.32
CA HIS A 24 -7.52 6.89 7.37
C HIS A 24 -6.03 7.05 7.79
N PRO A 25 -5.65 8.17 8.43
CA PRO A 25 -4.25 8.45 8.74
C PRO A 25 -3.63 7.45 9.71
N ASP A 26 -4.43 6.92 10.65
CA ASP A 26 -3.97 5.98 11.69
C ASP A 26 -4.00 4.50 11.25
N CYS A 27 -4.50 4.23 10.04
CA CYS A 27 -4.61 2.86 9.52
C CYS A 27 -3.45 2.52 8.60
N LEU A 28 -3.04 1.25 8.61
CA LEU A 28 -2.24 0.69 7.52
C LEU A 28 -3.16 0.52 6.30
N VAL A 29 -2.84 1.16 5.19
CA VAL A 29 -3.65 1.10 3.98
C VAL A 29 -3.15 -0.02 3.07
N PHE A 30 -3.95 -1.07 2.94
CA PHE A 30 -3.74 -2.19 2.03
C PHE A 30 -4.42 -1.84 0.70
N PHE A 31 -3.64 -1.44 -0.30
CA PHE A 31 -4.16 -1.04 -1.59
C PHE A 31 -4.06 -2.20 -2.59
N ARG A 32 -5.19 -2.66 -3.11
CA ARG A 32 -5.21 -3.80 -4.03
C ARG A 32 -4.64 -3.41 -5.40
N MET A 33 -3.57 -4.09 -5.79
CA MET A 33 -2.88 -3.95 -7.07
C MET A 33 -2.76 -5.35 -7.69
N GLY A 34 -3.74 -5.74 -8.50
CA GLY A 34 -3.84 -7.08 -9.06
C GLY A 34 -3.96 -8.16 -7.98
N ASP A 35 -2.99 -9.06 -7.92
CA ASP A 35 -2.95 -10.21 -7.00
C ASP A 35 -2.26 -9.91 -5.65
N PHE A 36 -1.88 -8.65 -5.41
CA PHE A 36 -1.24 -8.20 -4.18
C PHE A 36 -2.00 -7.05 -3.53
N TYR A 37 -1.97 -7.01 -2.20
CA TYR A 37 -2.20 -5.78 -1.45
C TYR A 37 -0.86 -5.13 -1.19
N GLU A 38 -0.70 -3.93 -1.72
CA GLU A 38 0.51 -3.13 -1.58
C GLU A 38 0.29 -2.01 -0.57
N LEU A 39 1.32 -1.79 0.25
CA LEU A 39 1.45 -0.66 1.14
C LEU A 39 2.63 0.18 0.67
N PHE A 40 2.56 1.50 0.90
CA PHE A 40 3.58 2.45 0.45
C PHE A 40 4.09 3.32 1.59
N TYR A 41 5.28 3.90 1.42
CA TYR A 41 5.89 4.87 2.33
C TYR A 41 6.07 4.31 3.75
N GLU A 42 5.54 4.99 4.78
CA GLU A 42 5.68 4.54 6.18
C GLU A 42 4.86 3.29 6.47
N ASP A 43 3.69 3.13 5.84
CA ASP A 43 2.86 1.93 6.00
C ASP A 43 3.61 0.68 5.53
N ALA A 44 4.40 0.81 4.45
CA ALA A 44 5.25 -0.28 3.97
C ALA A 44 6.33 -0.68 4.98
N LYS A 45 7.02 0.30 5.57
CA LYS A 45 8.07 0.07 6.57
C LYS A 45 7.49 -0.56 7.84
N GLU A 46 6.34 -0.08 8.27
CA GLU A 46 5.65 -0.57 9.45
C GLU A 46 5.11 -1.99 9.23
N ALA A 47 4.44 -2.25 8.11
CA ALA A 47 3.96 -3.59 7.77
C ALA A 47 5.13 -4.58 7.63
N SER A 48 6.24 -4.19 7.01
CA SER A 48 7.45 -5.01 6.94
C SER A 48 7.95 -5.40 8.34
N ARG A 49 8.03 -4.44 9.26
CA ARG A 49 8.47 -4.67 10.64
C ARG A 49 7.51 -5.57 11.43
N LEU A 50 6.20 -5.32 11.34
CA LEU A 50 5.19 -6.02 12.14
C LEU A 50 4.91 -7.43 11.61
N LEU A 51 4.87 -7.59 10.29
CA LEU A 51 4.49 -8.85 9.65
C LEU A 51 5.68 -9.71 9.27
N GLY A 52 6.87 -9.14 9.19
CA GLY A 52 8.08 -9.81 8.70
C GLY A 52 8.09 -9.98 7.18
N ILE A 53 7.38 -9.13 6.45
CA ILE A 53 7.31 -9.18 4.98
C ILE A 53 8.42 -8.34 4.35
N THR A 54 8.82 -8.69 3.12
CA THR A 54 9.91 -8.01 2.41
C THR A 54 9.55 -6.56 2.11
N LEU A 55 10.40 -5.63 2.58
CA LEU A 55 10.38 -4.24 2.17
C LEU A 55 11.17 -4.09 0.86
N THR A 56 10.51 -3.57 -0.16
CA THR A 56 11.06 -3.29 -1.49
C THR A 56 10.92 -1.80 -1.81
N THR A 57 11.29 -1.41 -3.03
CA THR A 57 11.15 -0.02 -3.49
C THR A 57 10.56 -0.02 -4.89
N ARG A 58 9.49 0.75 -5.10
CA ARG A 58 8.76 0.80 -6.37
C ARG A 58 9.51 1.55 -7.47
N THR A 59 10.16 2.64 -7.11
CA THR A 59 10.97 3.49 -8.00
C THR A 59 12.35 3.71 -7.41
N LYS A 60 13.35 4.01 -8.24
CA LYS A 60 14.71 4.29 -7.75
C LYS A 60 14.94 5.77 -7.45
N ASP A 61 14.30 6.65 -8.20
CA ASP A 61 14.45 8.09 -8.04
C ASP A 61 13.11 8.83 -8.28
N PRO A 62 12.52 9.43 -7.23
CA PRO A 62 12.87 9.21 -5.81
C PRO A 62 12.33 7.85 -5.33
N PRO A 63 12.93 7.24 -4.30
CA PRO A 63 12.56 5.93 -3.82
C PRO A 63 11.23 5.93 -3.07
N ILE A 64 10.31 5.05 -3.46
CA ILE A 64 9.04 4.80 -2.76
C ILE A 64 9.13 3.44 -2.06
N PRO A 65 9.26 3.39 -0.71
CA PRO A 65 9.20 2.15 0.05
C PRO A 65 7.88 1.43 -0.20
N MET A 66 7.94 0.12 -0.41
CA MET A 66 6.78 -0.70 -0.75
C MET A 66 6.86 -2.06 -0.09
N ALA A 67 5.75 -2.52 0.48
CA ALA A 67 5.63 -3.87 1.00
C ALA A 67 4.33 -4.48 0.48
N GLY A 68 4.33 -5.77 0.21
CA GLY A 68 3.20 -6.43 -0.43
C GLY A 68 2.85 -7.76 0.23
N VAL A 69 1.56 -8.06 0.32
CA VAL A 69 1.06 -9.39 0.67
C VAL A 69 0.19 -9.93 -0.46
N PRO A 70 0.29 -11.23 -0.80
CA PRO A 70 -0.57 -11.81 -1.83
C PRO A 70 -2.01 -11.86 -1.33
N VAL A 71 -2.97 -11.53 -2.20
CA VAL A 71 -4.41 -11.47 -1.88
C VAL A 71 -4.89 -12.76 -1.24
N ARG A 72 -4.49 -13.91 -1.79
CA ARG A 72 -4.85 -15.25 -1.26
C ARG A 72 -4.41 -15.52 0.19
N ALA A 73 -3.46 -14.75 0.73
CA ALA A 73 -2.96 -14.90 2.09
C ALA A 73 -3.27 -13.69 2.98
N VAL A 74 -3.99 -12.69 2.46
CA VAL A 74 -4.21 -11.40 3.15
C VAL A 74 -4.88 -11.60 4.50
N ASP A 75 -5.84 -12.52 4.59
CA ASP A 75 -6.63 -12.75 5.81
C ASP A 75 -5.76 -13.07 7.02
N GLY A 76 -4.74 -13.91 6.84
CA GLY A 76 -3.81 -14.26 7.91
C GLY A 76 -2.96 -13.07 8.37
N TYR A 77 -2.56 -12.18 7.45
CA TYR A 77 -1.83 -10.96 7.79
C TYR A 77 -2.74 -9.94 8.49
N LEU A 78 -3.98 -9.78 8.04
CA LEU A 78 -4.96 -8.90 8.67
C LEU A 78 -5.24 -9.35 10.11
N GLN A 79 -5.47 -10.65 10.33
CA GLN A 79 -5.67 -11.19 11.67
C GLN A 79 -4.50 -10.89 12.61
N ARG A 80 -3.26 -11.05 12.12
CA ARG A 80 -2.05 -10.71 12.89
C ARG A 80 -1.98 -9.23 13.23
N LEU A 81 -2.29 -8.33 12.29
CA LEU A 81 -2.31 -6.89 12.54
C LEU A 81 -3.39 -6.49 13.55
N LEU A 82 -4.59 -7.04 13.41
CA LEU A 82 -5.70 -6.78 14.33
C LEU A 82 -5.37 -7.27 15.75
N ALA A 83 -4.75 -8.45 15.88
CA ALA A 83 -4.30 -8.98 17.17
C ALA A 83 -3.21 -8.10 17.84
N MET A 84 -2.44 -7.35 17.04
CA MET A 84 -1.48 -6.35 17.54
C MET A 84 -2.14 -4.98 17.82
N GLY A 85 -3.46 -4.87 17.73
CA GLY A 85 -4.20 -3.63 17.94
C GLY A 85 -4.04 -2.61 16.80
N ARG A 86 -3.58 -3.05 15.62
CA ARG A 86 -3.43 -2.17 14.46
C ARG A 86 -4.74 -2.07 13.68
N ARG A 87 -5.07 -0.84 13.30
CA ARG A 87 -6.18 -0.56 12.39
C ARG A 87 -5.69 -0.72 10.96
N VAL A 88 -6.49 -1.37 10.13
CA VAL A 88 -6.17 -1.64 8.73
C VAL A 88 -7.33 -1.15 7.87
N ALA A 89 -7.00 -0.43 6.80
CA ALA A 89 -7.95 -0.03 5.77
C ALA A 89 -7.64 -0.85 4.51
N VAL A 90 -8.63 -1.56 3.98
CA VAL A 90 -8.49 -2.34 2.74
C VAL A 90 -9.16 -1.54 1.62
N CYS A 91 -8.38 -1.19 0.61
CA CYS A 91 -8.84 -0.45 -0.55
C CYS A 91 -8.84 -1.37 -1.76
N GLU A 92 -10.04 -1.75 -2.19
CA GLU A 92 -10.24 -2.47 -3.45
C GLU A 92 -10.22 -1.48 -4.61
N GLN A 93 -9.49 -1.81 -5.67
CA GLN A 93 -9.58 -1.06 -6.92
C GLN A 93 -10.93 -1.42 -7.57
N MET A 94 -11.92 -0.53 -7.45
CA MET A 94 -13.17 -0.67 -8.20
C MET A 94 -12.85 -0.49 -9.69
N GLN A 95 -13.09 -1.53 -10.48
CA GLN A 95 -13.14 -1.40 -11.94
C GLN A 95 -14.41 -0.61 -12.28
N ASP A 96 -14.24 0.57 -12.87
CA ASP A 96 -15.23 1.10 -13.83
C ASP A 96 -14.95 0.48 -15.21
#